data_AF-A0A4Y2KAN0-F1
#
_entry.id   AF-A0A4Y2KAN0-F1
#
_cell.length_a   1.000
_cell.length_b   1.000
_cell.length_c   1.000
_cell.angle_alpha   90.00
_cell.angle_beta   90.00
_cell.angle_gamma   90.00
#
_symmetry.space_group_name_H-M   'P 1'
#
loop_
_entity.id
_entity.type
_entity.pdbx_description
1 polymer ?
#
loop_
_entity_poly.entity_id
_entity_poly.type
_entity_poly.pdbx_seq_one_letter_code
_entity_poly.pdbx_strand_id
1 'polypeptide(L)' 'MLIYSECRLKAKAAARLYRERFPQGPHPTRQTILKVVKRLRETGCVTSRPRVRRPRNVGRKVQPEDVLAYVLTHPQSKK' A
#
# COMPACT_ATOMS: atom_id res chain seq x y z
N MET A 1 -2.25 1.59 2.48
CA MET A 1 -1.28 0.46 2.44
C MET A 1 0.13 0.99 2.08
N LEU A 2 0.67 1.90 2.88
CA LEU A 2 1.97 2.55 2.63
C LEU A 2 3.14 1.73 3.22
N ILE A 3 2.93 1.14 4.40
CA ILE A 3 4.00 0.41 5.14
C ILE A 3 4.49 -0.83 4.36
N TYR A 4 3.60 -1.60 3.71
CA TYR A 4 4.00 -2.80 2.97
C TYR A 4 4.75 -2.50 1.67
N SER A 5 4.37 -1.43 0.96
CA SER A 5 5.03 -0.98 -0.27
C SER A 5 6.38 -0.33 0.03
N GLU A 6 6.49 0.47 1.11
CA GLU A 6 7.76 1.00 1.64
C GLU A 6 8.75 -0.13 1.98
N CYS A 7 8.24 -1.25 2.47
CA CYS A 7 9.03 -2.45 2.76
C CYS A 7 9.40 -3.27 1.53
N ARG A 8 9.19 -2.77 0.31
CA ARG A 8 9.41 -3.52 -0.95
C ARG A 8 8.75 -4.90 -0.94
N LEU A 9 7.50 -4.96 -0.47
CA LEU A 9 6.73 -6.21 -0.37
C LEU A 9 7.32 -7.25 0.62
N LYS A 10 8.19 -6.82 1.55
CA LYS A 10 8.71 -7.68 2.61
C LYS A 10 7.83 -7.60 3.85
N ALA A 11 7.01 -8.62 4.07
CA ALA A 11 6.08 -8.68 5.19
C ALA A 11 6.76 -8.60 6.59
N LYS A 12 7.98 -9.15 6.74
CA LYS A 12 8.74 -9.09 8.01
C LYS A 12 9.20 -7.66 8.33
N ALA A 13 9.68 -6.93 7.32
CA ALA A 13 10.04 -5.53 7.48
C ALA A 13 8.81 -4.66 7.74
N ALA A 14 7.68 -4.97 7.10
CA ALA A 14 6.42 -4.28 7.32
C ALA A 14 5.89 -4.47 8.74
N ALA A 15 6.01 -5.68 9.30
CA ALA A 15 5.65 -5.93 10.69
C ALA A 15 6.52 -5.14 11.66
N ARG A 16 7.84 -5.06 11.40
CA ARG A 16 8.77 -4.28 12.24
C ARG A 16 8.48 -2.78 12.17
N LEU A 17 8.30 -2.24 10.96
CA LEU A 17 7.97 -0.83 10.77
C LEU A 17 6.60 -0.48 11.33
N TYR A 18 5.63 -1.40 11.30
CA TYR A 18 4.35 -1.20 11.96
C TYR A 18 4.51 -1.07 13.47
N ARG A 19 5.34 -1.93 14.09
CA ARG A 19 5.69 -1.86 15.51
C ARG A 19 6.42 -0.57 15.90
N GLU A 20 7.33 -0.11 15.06
CA GLU A 20 8.06 1.14 15.28
C GLU A 20 7.13 2.36 15.19
N ARG A 21 6.17 2.36 14.27
CA ARG A 21 5.21 3.46 14.08
C ARG A 21 4.05 3.46 15.06
N PHE A 22 3.65 2.28 15.52
CA PHE A 22 2.54 2.09 16.45
C PHE A 22 3.01 1.21 17.61
N PRO A 23 3.75 1.79 18.57
CA PRO A 23 4.25 1.04 19.72
C PRO A 23 3.12 0.63 20.68
N GLN A 24 2.01 1.35 20.67
CA GLN A 24 0.83 1.08 21.49
C GLN A 24 -0.20 0.30 20.67
N GLY A 25 -0.44 -0.96 21.06
CA GLY A 25 -1.50 -1.80 20.48
C GLY A 25 -1.06 -3.19 20.02
N PRO A 26 -2.02 -4.02 19.54
CA PRO A 26 -1.74 -5.36 19.06
C PRO A 26 -0.97 -5.32 17.74
N HIS A 27 0.14 -6.07 17.69
CA HIS A 27 1.05 -6.06 16.55
C HIS A 27 0.67 -7.13 15.53
N PRO A 28 0.44 -6.77 14.26
CA PRO A 28 0.10 -7.73 13.23
C PRO A 28 1.30 -8.63 12.92
N THR A 29 1.05 -9.94 12.94
CA THR A 29 2.07 -10.92 12.55
C THR A 29 2.29 -10.90 11.03
N ARG A 30 3.40 -11.50 10.58
CA ARG A 30 3.69 -11.68 9.15
C ARG A 30 2.51 -12.29 8.39
N GLN A 31 1.82 -13.26 8.99
CA GLN A 31 0.67 -13.93 8.36
C GLN A 31 -0.51 -12.98 8.19
N THR A 32 -0.82 -12.17 9.20
CA THR A 32 -1.90 -11.16 9.13
C THR A 32 -1.63 -10.17 8.01
N ILE A 33 -0.39 -9.66 7.91
CA ILE A 33 0.01 -8.75 6.83
C ILE A 33 -0.20 -9.40 5.46
N LEU A 34 0.24 -10.65 5.28
CA LEU A 34 0.06 -11.36 4.01
C LEU A 34 -1.41 -11.63 3.67
N LYS A 35 -2.25 -11.98 4.66
CA LYS A 35 -3.69 -12.16 4.47
C LYS A 35 -4.38 -10.86 4.05
N VAL A 36 -4.04 -9.74 4.69
CA VAL A 36 -4.54 -8.41 4.32
C VAL A 36 -4.07 -8.03 2.91
N VAL A 37 -2.80 -8.23 2.59
CA VAL A 37 -2.25 -8.00 1.23
C VAL A 37 -2.99 -8.85 0.18
N LYS A 38 -3.26 -10.12 0.49
CA LYS A 38 -3.97 -11.03 -0.40
C LYS A 38 -5.40 -10.55 -0.66
N ARG A 39 -6.17 -10.25 0.40
CA ARG A 39 -7.53 -9.70 0.28
C ARG A 39 -7.54 -8.40 -0.52
N LEU A 40 -6.63 -7.48 -0.24
CA LEU A 40 -6.56 -6.21 -0.96
C LEU A 40 -6.19 -6.35 -2.45
N ARG A 41 -5.47 -7.42 -2.83
CA ARG A 41 -5.21 -7.74 -4.24
C ARG A 41 -6.44 -8.33 -4.92
N GLU A 42 -7.18 -9.18 -4.22
CA GLU A 42 -8.45 -9.75 -4.70
C GLU A 42 -9.51 -8.67 -4.91
N THR A 43 -9.58 -7.66 -4.04
CA THR A 43 -10.49 -6.51 -4.15
C THR A 43 -10.00 -5.42 -5.13
N GLY A 44 -8.84 -5.58 -5.77
CA GLY A 44 -8.29 -4.60 -6.72
C GLY A 44 -7.76 -3.29 -6.11
N CYS A 45 -7.90 -3.08 -4.79
CA CYS A 45 -7.37 -1.91 -4.08
C CYS A 45 -5.83 -1.86 -4.02
N VAL A 46 -5.17 -2.97 -4.34
CA VAL A 46 -3.72 -3.05 -4.43
C VAL A 46 -3.40 -3.46 -5.84
N THR A 47 -2.92 -2.50 -6.63
CA THR A 47 -2.28 -2.79 -7.90
C THR A 47 -1.11 -3.72 -7.58
N SER A 48 -1.35 -5.01 -7.74
CA SER A 48 -0.33 -6.03 -7.85
C SER A 48 0.50 -5.60 -9.03
N ARG A 49 1.55 -4.79 -8.80
CA ARG A 49 2.48 -4.41 -9.86
C ARG A 49 2.93 -5.71 -10.50
N PRO A 50 2.48 -6.01 -11.73
CA PRO A 50 2.80 -7.29 -12.29
C PRO A 50 4.32 -7.28 -12.48
N ARG A 51 4.98 -8.41 -12.20
CA ARG A 51 6.41 -8.58 -12.49
C ARG A 51 6.56 -8.68 -14.01
N VAL A 52 6.17 -7.63 -14.73
CA VAL A 52 6.35 -7.51 -16.16
C VAL A 52 7.79 -7.09 -16.35
N ARG A 53 8.52 -7.90 -17.11
CA ARG A 53 9.72 -7.50 -17.84
C ARG A 53 9.59 -6.03 -18.27
N ARG A 54 10.55 -5.18 -17.89
CA ARG A 54 10.57 -3.74 -18.22
C ARG A 54 10.03 -3.48 -19.64
N PRO A 55 9.15 -2.48 -19.78
CA PRO A 55 9.28 -1.53 -20.87
C PRO A 55 9.77 -0.21 -20.28
N ARG A 56 10.77 0.36 -20.96
CA ARG A 56 11.40 1.63 -20.63
C ARG A 56 10.38 2.76 -20.90
N ASN A 57 10.30 3.69 -19.94
CA ASN A 57 9.74 5.05 -20.02
C ASN A 57 8.21 5.21 -20.17
N VAL A 58 7.53 5.55 -19.06
CA VAL A 58 6.48 6.57 -19.07
C VAL A 58 6.62 7.41 -17.81
N GLY A 59 7.18 8.61 -17.98
CA GLY A 59 7.29 9.60 -16.92
C GLY A 59 5.93 10.22 -16.65
N ARG A 60 5.34 9.91 -15.50
CA ARG A 60 4.51 10.88 -14.79
C ARG A 60 4.76 10.71 -13.30
N LYS A 61 5.54 11.62 -12.75
CA LYS A 61 5.73 11.80 -11.31
C LYS A 61 4.41 12.41 -10.83
N VAL A 62 3.45 11.57 -10.44
CA VAL A 62 2.24 12.05 -9.76
C VAL A 62 2.71 12.51 -8.39
N GLN A 63 2.61 13.81 -8.17
CA GLN A 63 3.04 14.43 -6.93
C GLN A 63 1.96 14.18 -5.86
N PRO A 64 2.33 14.06 -4.59
CA PRO A 64 1.35 13.80 -3.51
C PRO A 64 0.23 14.87 -3.45
N GLU A 65 0.49 16.07 -3.94
CA GLU A 65 -0.46 17.17 -4.08
C GLU A 65 -1.58 16.84 -5.09
N ASP A 66 -1.27 16.12 -6.18
CA ASP A 66 -2.26 15.69 -7.18
C ASP A 66 -3.25 14.67 -6.59
N VAL A 67 -2.75 13.83 -5.68
CA VAL A 67 -3.57 12.84 -4.95
C VAL A 67 -4.47 13.54 -3.94
N LEU A 68 -3.97 14.58 -3.27
CA LEU A 68 -4.75 15.39 -2.33
C LEU A 68 -5.87 16.15 -3.06
N ALA A 69 -5.57 16.75 -4.22
CA ALA A 69 -6.57 17.41 -5.06
C ALA A 69 -7.67 16.44 -5.49
N TYR A 70 -7.34 15.21 -5.85
CA TYR A 70 -8.31 14.18 -6.23
C TYR A 70 -9.23 13.77 -5.08
N VAL A 71 -8.68 13.61 -3.86
CA VAL A 71 -9.46 13.25 -2.67
C VAL A 71 -10.37 14.39 -2.21
N LEU A 72 -9.91 15.64 -2.32
CA LEU A 72 -10.70 16.83 -1.97
C LEU A 72 -11.83 17.09 -2.97
N THR A 73 -11.61 16.80 -4.25
CA THR A 73 -12.62 16.97 -5.31
C THR A 73 -13.62 15.83 -5.39
N HIS A 74 -13.33 14.69 -4.76
CA HIS A 74 -14.21 13.53 -4.70
C HIS A 74 -14.44 13.06 -3.25
N PRO A 75 -15.14 13.86 -2.41
CA PRO A 75 -15.47 13.48 -1.05
C PRO A 75 -16.52 12.35 -1.05
N GLN A 76 -16.03 11.11 -1.16
CA GLN A 76 -16.70 9.83 -0.90
C GLN A 76 -18.15 9.66 -1.42
N SER A 77 -18.31 8.89 -2.50
CA SER A 77 -19.51 8.06 -2.65
C SER A 77 -19.56 7.04 -1.51
N LYS A 78 -20.52 7.25 -0.62
CA LYS A 78 -20.95 6.29 0.41
C LYS A 78 -21.36 4.97 -0.24
N LYS A 79 -20.90 3.86 0.33
CA LYS A 79 -21.62 2.57 0.38
C LYS A 79 -21.51 2.05 1.80
#